data_AF-A0A7X0LRW3-F1
#
_entry.id   AF-A0A7X0LRW3-F1
#
_cell.length_a   1.000
_cell.length_b   1.000
_cell.length_c   1.000
_cell.angle_alpha   90.00
_cell.angle_beta   90.00
_cell.angle_gamma   90.00
#
_symmetry.space_group_name_H-M   'P 1'
#
loop_
_entity.id
_entity.type
_entity.pdbx_description
1 polymer ?
#
loop_
_entity_poly.entity_id
_entity_poly.type
_entity_poly.pdbx_seq_one_letter_code
_entity_poly.pdbx_strand_id
1 'polypeptide(L)' 'MAKGDTRRIVQRRFDLLTETLGLDRARATGWTLGRLLQNSLWDIDDGRTRLAPSSATIAESLLNR' A
#
# COMPACT_ATOMS: atom_id res chain seq x y z
N MET A 1 -7.20 -12.50 -13.93
CA MET A 1 -8.37 -12.24 -13.06
C MET A 1 -7.99 -12.03 -11.58
N ALA A 2 -7.04 -12.77 -10.98
CA ALA A 2 -6.76 -12.67 -9.53
C ALA A 2 -6.25 -11.32 -8.97
N LYS A 3 -5.37 -10.58 -9.68
CA LYS A 3 -4.82 -9.29 -9.17
C LYS A 3 -5.89 -8.20 -8.99
N GLY A 4 -6.93 -8.18 -9.82
CA GLY A 4 -8.03 -7.21 -9.72
C GLY A 4 -8.81 -7.38 -8.41
N ASP A 5 -9.09 -8.62 -8.03
CA ASP A 5 -9.77 -8.94 -6.78
C ASP A 5 -8.92 -8.63 -5.56
N THR A 6 -7.62 -8.92 -5.59
CA THR A 6 -6.72 -8.58 -4.48
C THR A 6 -6.69 -7.08 -4.22
N ARG A 7 -6.61 -6.24 -5.27
CA ARG A 7 -6.60 -4.78 -5.11
C ARG A 7 -7.90 -4.25 -4.51
N ARG A 8 -9.06 -4.76 -4.98
CA ARG A 8 -10.37 -4.43 -4.37
C ARG A 8 -10.47 -4.85 -2.90
N ILE A 9 -9.94 -6.01 -2.54
CA ILE A 9 -9.94 -6.50 -1.15
C ILE A 9 -9.07 -5.60 -0.27
N VAL A 10 -7.88 -5.23 -0.74
CA VAL A 10 -6.98 -4.31 -0.02
C VAL A 10 -7.64 -2.96 0.18
N GLN A 11 -8.25 -2.37 -0.85
CA GLN A 11 -8.99 -1.10 -0.74
C GLN A 11 -10.08 -1.18 0.33
N ARG A 12 -10.97 -2.19 0.26
CA ARG A 12 -12.05 -2.37 1.24
C ARG A 12 -11.55 -2.51 2.68
N ARG A 13 -10.50 -3.29 2.89
CA ARG A 13 -9.92 -3.49 4.22
C ARG A 13 -9.26 -2.22 4.75
N PHE A 14 -8.60 -1.48 3.88
CA PHE A 14 -7.96 -0.22 4.25
C PHE A 14 -9.02 0.83 4.62
N ASP A 15 -10.09 0.95 3.83
CA ASP A 15 -11.20 1.84 4.12
C ASP A 15 -11.82 1.53 5.49
N LEU A 16 -12.15 0.25 5.74
CA LEU A 16 -12.67 -0.22 7.02
C LEU A 16 -11.72 0.07 8.19
N LEU A 17 -10.42 -0.17 8.02
CA LEU A 17 -9.40 0.10 9.05
C LEU A 17 -9.39 1.60 9.39
N THR A 18 -9.34 2.46 8.39
CA THR A 18 -9.27 3.91 8.62
C THR A 18 -10.55 4.46 9.24
N GLU A 19 -11.72 3.93 8.85
CA GLU A 19 -12.99 4.29 9.46
C GLU A 19 -13.05 3.86 10.94
N THR A 20 -12.70 2.59 11.22
CA THR A 20 -12.73 2.04 12.59
C THR A 20 -11.79 2.80 13.53
N LEU A 21 -10.64 3.25 13.03
CA LEU A 21 -9.65 3.99 13.79
C LEU A 21 -9.87 5.51 13.77
N GLY A 22 -10.89 6.01 13.06
CA GLY A 22 -11.16 7.45 12.93
C GLY A 22 -10.04 8.24 12.23
N LEU A 23 -9.29 7.60 11.33
CA LEU A 23 -8.17 8.21 10.63
C LEU A 23 -8.64 8.93 9.37
N ASP A 24 -8.03 10.09 9.08
CA ASP A 24 -8.20 10.72 7.78
C ASP A 24 -7.64 9.81 6.69
N ARG A 25 -8.52 9.39 5.79
CA ARG A 25 -8.25 8.38 4.77
C ARG A 25 -7.15 8.80 3.79
N ALA A 26 -7.08 10.08 3.44
CA ALA A 26 -6.11 10.61 2.50
C ALA A 26 -4.71 10.69 3.15
N ARG A 27 -4.62 11.19 4.38
CA ARG A 27 -3.41 11.21 5.19
C ARG A 27 -2.90 9.80 5.48
N ALA A 28 -3.78 8.86 5.81
CA ALA A 28 -3.42 7.46 6.00
C ALA A 28 -2.82 6.84 4.73
N THR A 29 -3.35 7.17 3.54
CA THR A 29 -2.73 6.76 2.27
C THR A 29 -1.37 7.40 2.06
N GLY A 30 -1.25 8.71 2.26
CA GLY A 30 0.04 9.41 2.13
C GLY A 30 1.12 8.80 3.02
N TRP A 31 0.78 8.55 4.29
CA TRP A 31 1.68 7.89 5.24
C TRP A 31 2.06 6.47 4.80
N THR A 32 1.08 5.67 4.37
CA THR A 32 1.32 4.28 3.93
C THR A 32 2.24 4.23 2.71
N LEU A 33 1.96 5.05 1.70
CA LEU A 33 2.79 5.13 0.49
C LEU A 33 4.21 5.63 0.81
N GLY A 34 4.34 6.64 1.68
CA GLY A 34 5.64 7.11 2.16
C GLY A 34 6.43 6.00 2.87
N ARG A 35 5.77 5.20 3.71
CA ARG A 35 6.43 4.08 4.40
C ARG A 35 6.83 2.96 3.44
N LEU A 36 6.01 2.65 2.44
CA LEU A 36 6.37 1.68 1.40
C LEU A 36 7.56 2.14 0.57
N LEU A 37 7.63 3.43 0.23
CA LEU A 37 8.80 4.02 -0.44
C LEU A 37 10.04 3.90 0.44
N GLN A 38 9.96 4.29 1.72
CA GLN A 38 11.09 4.19 2.64
C GLN A 38 11.60 2.75 2.79
N ASN A 39 10.70 1.77 2.96
CA ASN A 39 11.08 0.35 3.01
C ASN A 39 11.77 -0.09 1.71
N SER A 40 11.26 0.37 0.56
CA SER A 40 11.85 0.03 -0.73
C SER A 40 13.25 0.63 -0.90
N LEU A 41 13.50 1.83 -0.36
CA LEU A 41 14.83 2.43 -0.38
C LEU A 41 15.82 1.64 0.48
N TRP A 42 15.40 1.16 1.65
CA TRP A 42 16.23 0.27 2.46
C TRP A 42 16.47 -1.08 1.78
N ASP A 43 15.46 -1.67 1.14
CA ASP A 43 15.64 -2.90 0.35
C ASP A 43 16.69 -2.71 -0.75
N ILE A 44 16.71 -1.55 -1.42
CA ILE A 44 17.70 -1.22 -2.45
C ILE A 44 19.09 -1.07 -1.85
N ASP A 45 19.21 -0.41 -0.70
CA ASP A 45 20.46 -0.28 0.05
C ASP A 45 21.01 -1.67 0.47
N ASP A 46 20.10 -2.58 0.83
CA ASP A 46 20.39 -4.01 1.10
C ASP A 46 20.65 -4.84 -0.17
N GLY A 47 20.69 -4.22 -1.36
CA GLY A 47 21.03 -4.86 -2.63
C GLY A 47 19.87 -5.57 -3.34
N ARG A 48 18.62 -5.38 -2.91
CA ARG A 48 17.46 -5.88 -3.64
C ARG A 48 17.25 -5.08 -4.92
N THR A 49 16.96 -5.78 -6.01
CA THR A 49 16.73 -5.17 -7.33
C THR A 49 15.26 -5.10 -7.73
N ARG A 50 14.35 -5.53 -6.84
CA ARG A 50 12.91 -5.58 -7.12
C ARG A 50 12.10 -5.30 -5.88
N LEU A 51 11.02 -4.53 -6.05
CA LEU A 51 10.03 -4.30 -5.00
C LEU A 51 9.35 -5.61 -4.58
N ALA A 52 9.03 -5.70 -3.29
CA ALA A 52 8.19 -6.77 -2.79
C ALA A 52 6.82 -6.77 -3.51
N PRO A 53 6.35 -7.91 -4.06
CA PRO A 53 5.07 -7.97 -4.78
C PRO A 53 3.87 -7.49 -3.94
N SER A 54 3.91 -7.73 -2.64
CA SER A 54 2.92 -7.26 -1.67
C SER A 54 2.92 -5.73 -1.56
N SER A 55 4.10 -5.12 -1.39
CA SER A 55 4.26 -3.65 -1.36
C SER A 55 3.73 -3.01 -2.64
N ALA A 56 4.07 -3.55 -3.81
CA ALA A 56 3.55 -3.07 -5.09
C ALA A 56 2.02 -3.20 -5.18
N THR A 57 1.46 -4.33 -4.74
CA THR A 57 0.00 -4.54 -4.75
C THR A 57 -0.72 -3.53 -3.84
N ILE A 58 -0.18 -3.24 -2.65
CA ILE A 58 -0.75 -2.25 -1.74
C ILE A 58 -0.65 -0.86 -2.36
N ALA A 59 0.51 -0.48 -2.89
CA ALA A 59 0.70 0.82 -3.53
C ALA A 59 -0.28 1.04 -4.70
N GLU A 60 -0.38 0.07 -5.61
CA GLU A 60 -1.33 0.11 -6.73
C GLU A 60 -2.79 0.19 -6.27
N SER A 61 -3.13 -0.46 -5.16
CA SER A 61 -4.48 -0.43 -4.59
C SER A 61 -4.84 0.95 -4.04
N LEU A 62 -3.86 1.69 -3.51
CA LEU A 62 -4.07 3.01 -2.92
C LEU A 62 -3.94 4.16 -3.94
N LEU A 63 -3.27 3.94 -5.08
CA LEU A 63 -3.07 4.93 -6.14
C LEU A 63 -4.21 5.01 -7.16
N ASN A 64 -4.86 3.88 -7.48
CA ASN A 64 -5.92 3.81 -8.49
C ASN A 64 -7.30 4.14 -7.89
N ARG A 65 -7.56 5.42 -7.66
CA ARG A 65 -8.89 5.93 -7.36
C ARG A 65 -9.47 6.64 -8.58
#